data_AF-A0A417RJ93-F1
#
_entry.id   AF-A0A417RJ93-F1
#
_cell.length_a   1.000
_cell.length_b   1.000
_cell.length_c   1.000
_cell.angle_alpha   90.00
_cell.angle_beta   90.00
_cell.angle_gamma   90.00
#
_symmetry.space_group_name_H-M   'P 1'
#
loop_
_entity.id
_entity.type
_entity.pdbx_description
1 polymer ?
#
loop_
_entity_poly.entity_id
_entity_poly.type
_entity_poly.pdbx_seq_one_letter_code
_entity_poly.pdbx_strand_id
1 'polypeptide(L)'
;MNEKIATVLNEMSAYLSIAQMKKLQEVIVKTFSENELCRQNISNHEFLEMFLTAKQIEGCSERTTKYYRTTVNHLLNYLHEPIRKVTTETMRQYLVDYQKIYCLRLMERWQISISGAVF
;
A
#
# COMPACT_ATOMS: atom_id res chain seq x y z
N MET A 1 30.68 -8.78 -1.49
CA MET A 1 29.84 -8.92 -2.71
C MET A 1 30.10 -7.77 -3.68
N ASN A 2 30.01 -6.52 -3.24
CA ASN A 2 30.28 -5.33 -4.06
C ASN A 2 31.70 -5.25 -4.65
N GLU A 3 32.73 -5.68 -3.91
CA GLU A 3 34.12 -5.71 -4.43
C GLU A 3 34.28 -6.66 -5.61
N LYS A 4 33.66 -7.85 -5.55
CA LYS A 4 33.68 -8.82 -6.67
C LYS A 4 32.97 -8.28 -7.91
N ILE A 5 31.88 -7.53 -7.70
CA ILE A 5 31.14 -6.86 -8.79
C ILE A 5 32.00 -5.76 -9.43
N ALA A 6 32.72 -4.98 -8.62
CA ALA A 6 33.62 -3.94 -9.12
C ALA A 6 34.77 -4.54 -9.95
N THR A 7 35.35 -5.66 -9.53
CA THR A 7 36.36 -6.39 -10.31
C THR A 7 35.81 -6.83 -11.67
N VAL A 8 34.63 -7.45 -11.70
CA VAL A 8 33.98 -7.88 -12.96
C VAL A 8 33.70 -6.69 -13.89
N LEU A 9 33.19 -5.57 -13.37
CA LEU A 9 32.93 -4.38 -14.17
C LEU A 9 34.22 -3.78 -14.75
N ASN A 10 35.31 -3.79 -13.97
CA ASN A 10 36.60 -3.27 -14.42
C ASN A 10 37.22 -4.15 -15.50
N GLU A 11 37.24 -5.48 -15.31
CA GLU A 11 37.76 -6.42 -16.31
C GLU A 11 36.95 -6.36 -17.62
N MET A 12 35.63 -6.23 -17.54
CA MET A 12 34.76 -6.15 -18.72
C MET A 12 34.86 -4.80 -19.46
N SER A 13 35.44 -3.76 -18.84
CA SER A 13 35.54 -2.42 -19.46
C SER A 13 36.43 -2.39 -20.70
N ALA A 14 37.39 -3.31 -20.79
CA ALA A 14 38.25 -3.46 -21.97
C ALA A 14 37.55 -4.12 -23.17
N TYR A 15 36.42 -4.79 -22.95
CA TYR A 15 35.75 -5.63 -23.96
C TYR A 15 34.36 -5.11 -24.38
N LEU A 16 33.77 -4.19 -23.61
CA LEU A 16 32.43 -3.69 -23.83
C LEU A 16 32.43 -2.23 -24.26
N SER A 17 31.57 -1.89 -25.22
CA SER A 17 31.25 -0.49 -25.49
C SER A 17 30.54 0.16 -24.31
N ILE A 18 30.54 1.49 -24.26
CA ILE A 18 29.86 2.28 -23.21
C ILE A 18 28.39 1.87 -23.06
N ALA A 19 27.69 1.62 -24.16
CA ALA A 19 26.28 1.21 -24.16
C ALA A 19 26.09 -0.19 -23.53
N GLN A 20 26.95 -1.14 -23.88
CA GLN A 20 26.92 -2.50 -23.32
C GLN A 20 27.31 -2.51 -21.84
N MET A 21 28.29 -1.70 -21.45
CA MET A 21 28.70 -1.54 -20.06
C MET A 21 27.56 -0.97 -19.20
N LYS A 22 26.84 0.03 -19.72
CA LYS A 22 25.65 0.57 -19.05
C LYS A 22 24.56 -0.48 -18.87
N LYS A 23 24.34 -1.34 -19.88
CA LYS A 23 23.37 -2.44 -19.78
C LYS A 23 23.80 -3.50 -18.78
N LEU A 24 25.10 -3.82 -18.72
CA LEU A 24 25.64 -4.75 -17.74
C LEU A 24 25.43 -4.24 -16.30
N GLN A 25 25.73 -2.96 -16.04
CA GLN A 25 25.47 -2.33 -14.75
C GLN A 25 23.98 -2.38 -14.38
N GLU A 26 23.08 -2.06 -15.32
CA GLU A 26 21.63 -2.14 -15.12
C GLU A 26 21.18 -3.56 -14.73
N VAL A 27 21.70 -4.59 -15.43
CA VAL A 27 21.37 -5.99 -15.15
C VAL A 27 21.94 -6.45 -13.81
N ILE A 28 23.16 -6.05 -13.46
CA ILE A 28 23.76 -6.37 -12.15
C ILE A 28 22.94 -5.75 -11.03
N VAL A 29 22.59 -4.46 -11.14
CA VAL A 29 21.73 -3.80 -10.16
C VAL A 29 20.38 -4.52 -10.08
N LYS A 30 19.76 -4.86 -11.20
CA LYS A 30 18.47 -5.58 -11.21
C LYS A 30 18.55 -6.95 -10.52
N THR A 31 19.61 -7.71 -10.80
CA THR A 31 19.74 -9.11 -10.35
C THR A 31 20.24 -9.22 -8.91
N PHE A 32 21.13 -8.32 -8.50
CA PHE A 32 21.75 -8.32 -7.16
C PHE A 32 21.12 -7.34 -6.18
N SER A 33 20.25 -6.44 -6.64
CA SER A 33 19.30 -5.84 -5.72
C SER A 33 18.44 -6.99 -5.20
N GLU A 34 18.62 -7.36 -3.95
CA GLU A 34 17.72 -8.21 -3.14
C GLU A 34 16.28 -7.62 -3.03
N ASN A 35 15.92 -6.68 -3.92
CA ASN A 35 14.61 -6.07 -4.15
C ASN A 35 13.78 -6.78 -5.23
N GLU A 36 14.24 -7.93 -5.73
CA GLU A 36 13.33 -9.06 -5.68
C GLU A 36 13.41 -9.63 -4.26
N LEU A 37 12.97 -8.86 -3.25
CA LEU A 37 11.74 -9.28 -2.58
C LEU A 37 10.98 -10.12 -3.59
N CYS A 38 11.05 -11.45 -3.46
CA CYS A 38 9.90 -12.29 -3.72
C CYS A 38 8.73 -11.38 -3.33
N ARG A 39 8.04 -10.82 -4.33
CA ARG A 39 6.80 -10.13 -4.08
C ARG A 39 5.93 -11.29 -3.65
N GLN A 40 6.06 -11.69 -2.38
CA GLN A 40 5.01 -12.32 -1.67
C GLN A 40 3.84 -11.43 -2.06
N ASN A 41 2.90 -12.03 -2.77
CA ASN A 41 1.64 -11.41 -3.11
C ASN A 41 0.88 -11.30 -1.79
N ILE A 42 1.44 -10.48 -0.88
CA ILE A 42 0.88 -10.13 0.41
C ILE A 42 -0.36 -9.35 0.03
N SER A 43 -1.49 -9.98 0.31
CA SER A 43 -2.79 -9.40 0.10
C SER A 43 -2.95 -8.13 0.94
N ASN A 44 -3.88 -7.26 0.54
CA ASN A 44 -4.24 -6.10 1.34
C ASN A 44 -4.66 -6.50 2.78
N HIS A 45 -5.27 -7.68 2.93
CA HIS A 45 -5.67 -8.22 4.23
C HIS A 45 -4.45 -8.59 5.10
N GLU A 46 -3.42 -9.21 4.53
CA GLU A 46 -2.20 -9.51 5.28
C GLU A 46 -1.47 -8.25 5.72
N PHE A 47 -1.45 -7.18 4.91
CA PHE A 47 -0.94 -5.87 5.36
C PHE A 47 -1.71 -5.31 6.55
N LEU A 48 -3.04 -5.48 6.56
CA LEU A 48 -3.87 -5.07 7.68
C LEU A 48 -3.52 -5.85 8.95
N GLU A 49 -3.35 -7.18 8.87
CA GLU A 49 -2.96 -7.97 10.04
C GLU A 49 -1.57 -7.60 10.57
N MET A 50 -0.60 -7.37 9.68
CA MET A 50 0.73 -6.89 10.08
C MET A 50 0.64 -5.55 10.81
N PHE A 51 -0.16 -4.61 10.28
CA PHE A 51 -0.39 -3.31 10.89
C PHE A 51 -1.03 -3.43 12.28
N LEU A 52 -2.09 -4.24 12.42
CA LEU A 52 -2.79 -4.40 13.69
C LEU A 52 -1.95 -5.13 14.74
N THR A 53 -1.15 -6.12 14.32
CA THR A 53 -0.20 -6.81 15.19
C THR A 53 0.84 -5.82 15.73
N ALA A 54 1.38 -4.95 14.87
CA ALA A 54 2.28 -3.88 15.31
C ALA A 54 1.60 -2.94 16.33
N LYS A 55 0.34 -2.56 16.10
CA LYS A 55 -0.42 -1.73 17.06
C LYS A 55 -0.67 -2.41 18.40
N GLN A 56 -0.86 -3.71 18.42
CA GLN A 56 -0.96 -4.48 19.66
C GLN A 56 0.36 -4.48 20.43
N ILE A 57 1.49 -4.65 19.74
CA ILE A 57 2.84 -4.61 20.35
C ILE A 57 3.15 -3.21 20.90
N GLU A 58 2.71 -2.15 20.21
CA GLU A 58 2.80 -0.76 20.69
C GLU A 58 1.93 -0.50 21.96
N GLY A 59 1.08 -1.45 22.37
CA GLY A 59 0.22 -1.31 23.55
C GLY A 59 -1.11 -0.62 23.28
N CYS A 60 -1.58 -0.57 22.03
CA CYS A 60 -2.91 -0.03 21.73
C CYS A 60 -4.02 -0.93 22.33
N SER A 61 -5.07 -0.29 22.88
CA SER A 61 -6.22 -1.03 23.39
C SER A 61 -6.93 -1.84 22.30
N GLU A 62 -7.59 -2.94 22.69
CA GLU A 62 -8.40 -3.73 21.75
C GLU A 62 -9.48 -2.90 21.05
N ARG A 63 -10.07 -1.93 21.77
CA ARG A 63 -11.03 -0.99 21.20
C ARG A 63 -10.41 -0.18 20.05
N THR A 64 -9.20 0.32 20.24
CA THR A 64 -8.45 1.07 19.22
C THR A 64 -8.10 0.18 18.03
N THR A 65 -7.60 -1.03 18.28
CA THR A 65 -7.26 -2.00 17.23
C THR A 65 -8.50 -2.39 16.41
N LYS A 66 -9.66 -2.59 17.06
CA LYS A 66 -10.95 -2.85 16.39
C LYS A 66 -11.44 -1.66 15.56
N TYR A 67 -11.28 -0.45 16.08
CA TYR A 67 -11.57 0.77 15.34
C TYR A 67 -10.72 0.89 14.06
N TYR A 68 -9.41 0.66 14.17
CA TYR A 68 -8.51 0.67 13.02
C TYR A 68 -8.85 -0.42 12.00
N ARG A 69 -9.12 -1.65 12.46
CA ARG A 69 -9.54 -2.75 11.59
C ARG A 69 -10.74 -2.35 10.73
N THR A 70 -11.78 -1.80 11.37
CA THR A 70 -13.00 -1.39 10.68
C THR A 70 -12.72 -0.26 9.69
N THR A 71 -11.98 0.76 10.12
CA THR A 71 -11.65 1.93 9.30
C THR A 71 -10.82 1.56 8.07
N VAL A 72 -9.78 0.74 8.24
CA VAL A 72 -8.91 0.33 7.14
C VAL A 72 -9.64 -0.64 6.21
N ASN A 73 -10.51 -1.53 6.72
CA ASN A 73 -11.35 -2.38 5.86
C ASN A 73 -12.26 -1.57 4.93
N HIS A 74 -12.82 -0.45 5.38
CA HIS A 74 -13.61 0.43 4.50
C HIS A 74 -12.77 0.97 3.34
N LEU A 75 -11.53 1.37 3.61
CA LEU A 75 -10.58 1.79 2.57
C LEU A 75 -10.24 0.63 1.63
N LEU A 76 -9.87 -0.54 2.17
CA LEU A 76 -9.48 -1.69 1.36
C LEU A 76 -10.61 -2.17 0.44
N ASN A 77 -11.86 -2.10 0.86
CA ASN A 77 -13.02 -2.44 0.04
C ASN A 77 -13.32 -1.40 -1.06
N TYR A 78 -12.90 -0.15 -0.87
CA TYR A 78 -13.00 0.88 -1.89
C TYR A 78 -11.91 0.75 -2.96
N LEU A 79 -10.74 0.21 -2.59
CA LEU A 79 -9.61 0.07 -3.49
C LEU A 79 -9.80 -1.11 -4.46
N HIS A 80 -9.62 -0.84 -5.76
CA HIS A 80 -9.58 -1.88 -6.80
C HIS A 80 -8.15 -2.36 -7.10
N GLU A 81 -7.14 -1.62 -6.62
CA GLU A 81 -5.72 -1.91 -6.82
C GLU A 81 -5.05 -2.34 -5.51
N PRO A 82 -3.88 -3.02 -5.58
CA PRO A 82 -3.08 -3.31 -4.39
C PRO A 82 -2.76 -2.04 -3.60
N ILE A 83 -2.81 -2.10 -2.26
CA ILE A 83 -2.60 -0.93 -1.38
C ILE A 83 -1.25 -0.23 -1.65
N ARG A 84 -0.24 -0.99 -2.08
CA ARG A 84 1.10 -0.50 -2.45
C ARG A 84 1.12 0.40 -3.70
N LYS A 85 0.07 0.38 -4.51
CA LYS A 85 -0.06 1.21 -5.73
C LYS A 85 -1.00 2.41 -5.54
N VAL A 86 -1.53 2.59 -4.33
CA VAL A 86 -2.48 3.67 -4.07
C VAL A 86 -1.78 5.01 -4.20
N THR A 87 -2.40 5.89 -4.98
CA THR A 87 -1.90 7.25 -5.19
C THR A 87 -2.59 8.23 -4.24
N THR A 88 -1.98 9.40 -4.06
CA THR A 88 -2.59 10.49 -3.29
C THR A 88 -3.96 10.90 -3.86
N GLU A 89 -4.14 10.86 -5.19
CA GLU A 89 -5.42 11.20 -5.80
C GLU A 89 -6.51 10.16 -5.47
N THR A 90 -6.16 8.87 -5.48
CA THR A 90 -7.07 7.80 -5.04
C THR A 90 -7.52 8.02 -3.59
N MET A 91 -6.60 8.39 -2.69
CA MET A 91 -6.94 8.70 -1.30
C MET A 91 -7.81 9.95 -1.17
N ARG A 92 -7.54 10.99 -1.94
CA ARG A 92 -8.34 12.23 -1.95
C ARG A 92 -9.78 11.93 -2.38
N GLN A 93 -9.94 11.13 -3.44
CA GLN A 93 -11.24 10.71 -3.93
C GLN A 93 -11.98 9.85 -2.89
N TYR A 94 -11.29 8.87 -2.29
CA TYR A 94 -11.84 8.06 -1.20
C TYR A 94 -12.40 8.93 -0.07
N LEU A 95 -11.65 9.93 0.41
CA LEU A 95 -12.09 10.79 1.51
C LEU A 95 -13.32 11.64 1.14
N VAL A 96 -13.36 12.16 -0.08
CA VAL A 96 -14.51 12.92 -0.59
C VAL A 96 -15.75 12.03 -0.65
N ASP A 97 -15.64 10.82 -1.17
CA ASP A 97 -16.79 9.92 -1.31
C ASP A 97 -17.22 9.31 0.02
N TYR A 98 -16.26 9.01 0.90
CA TYR A 98 -16.52 8.63 2.28
C TYR A 98 -17.35 9.71 2.96
N GLN A 99 -16.97 10.99 2.88
CA GLN A 99 -17.73 12.09 3.47
C GLN A 99 -19.17 12.20 2.93
N LYS A 100 -19.36 12.02 1.61
CA LYS A 100 -20.70 12.04 1.00
C LYS A 100 -21.59 10.93 1.54
N ILE A 101 -21.08 9.71 1.70
CA ILE A 101 -21.85 8.58 2.23
C ILE A 101 -22.34 8.89 3.65
N TYR A 102 -21.49 9.49 4.50
CA TYR A 102 -21.92 9.90 5.84
C TYR A 102 -22.99 10.99 5.79
N CYS A 103 -22.85 11.97 4.90
CA CYS A 103 -23.83 13.04 4.74
C CYS A 103 -25.18 12.51 4.23
N LEU A 104 -25.18 11.65 3.22
CA LEU A 104 -26.38 11.03 2.66
C LEU A 104 -27.09 10.11 3.66
N ARG A 105 -26.34 9.27 4.39
CA ARG A 105 -26.94 8.40 5.44
C ARG A 105 -27.52 9.20 6.59
N LEU A 106 -26.94 10.35 6.92
CA LEU A 106 -27.52 11.26 7.91
C LEU A 106 -28.81 11.89 7.39
N MET A 107 -28.85 12.30 6.13
CA MET A 107 -30.08 12.82 5.50
C MET A 107 -31.18 11.75 5.42
N GLU A 108 -30.87 10.53 5.02
CA GLU A 108 -31.82 9.40 5.00
C GLU A 108 -32.35 9.08 6.40
N ARG A 109 -31.48 9.02 7.42
CA ARG A 109 -31.91 8.81 8.81
C ARG A 109 -32.76 9.95 9.33
N TRP A 110 -32.44 11.20 8.98
CA TRP A 110 -33.27 12.37 9.29
C TRP A 110 -34.64 12.28 8.60
N GLN A 111 -34.68 11.88 7.33
CA GLN A 111 -35.92 11.78 6.56
C GLN A 111 -36.83 10.64 7.06
N ILE A 112 -36.26 9.50 7.47
CA ILE A 112 -36.99 8.42 8.15
C ILE A 112 -37.51 8.90 9.51
N SER A 113 -36.71 9.66 10.28
CA SER A 113 -37.15 10.20 11.57
C SER A 113 -38.26 11.24 11.44
N ILE A 114 -38.25 12.05 10.38
CA ILE A 114 -39.33 13.02 10.09
C ILE A 114 -40.58 12.28 9.59
N SER A 115 -40.43 11.28 8.72
CA SER A 115 -41.56 10.54 8.15
C SER A 115 -42.22 9.59 9.18
N GLY A 116 -41.46 9.07 10.14
CA GLY A 116 -41.96 8.27 11.26
C GLY A 116 -42.59 9.09 12.39
N ALA A 117 -42.49 10.43 12.36
CA ALA A 117 -43.14 11.35 13.30
C ALA A 117 -44.48 11.90 12.76
N VAL A 118 -44.93 11.46 11.58
CA VAL A 118 -46.20 11.84 10.94
C VAL A 118 -47.25 10.71 11.01
N PHE A 119 -47.05 9.74 11.91
CA PHE A 119 -48.08 8.77 12.30
C PHE A 119 -48.25 8.76 13.81
#